data_AF-A0A3Q0JK42-F1
#
_entry.id   AF-A0A3Q0JK42-F1
#
_cell.length_a   1.000
_cell.length_b   1.000
_cell.length_c   1.000
_cell.angle_alpha   90.00
_cell.angle_beta   90.00
_cell.angle_gamma   90.00
#
_symmetry.space_group_name_H-M   'P 1'
#
loop_
_entity.id
_entity.type
_entity.pdbx_description
1 polymer ?
#
loop_
_entity_poly.entity_id
_entity_poly.type
_entity_poly.pdbx_seq_one_letter_code
_entity_poly.pdbx_strand_id
1 'polypeptide(L)'
;MVSIPVADPQDNSHCGFSLGAHVAGYAGRGVQNKGFKIGRILGMLKISGLDPASPLFRQLLATSLVSLNSGDAHYVDVIHSDGARHWSEGLGLFEAIGHSDYFPNGGLDQPGCEHKKNAVLVSHLEGTMNSSVVCNHIRAWKLFYESLKMSKREDGCKFFAFHCPGGLKSFKLGTCFPQRCVENSPDGSCGMMGYGSEESKARGALYLVTRDTAPYCGHQMRALVVLSEKTLKMKGNLQLNITSDDDVTSFNFYSENEDEISGGLELRALGAAKFSSVDPEVNKVLSVTLRF
;
A
#
# COMPACT_ATOMS: atom_id res chain seq x y z
N MET A 1 -19.62 -38.66 -22.50
CA MET A 1 -18.54 -38.07 -21.69
C MET A 1 -18.57 -36.57 -21.92
N VAL A 2 -18.99 -35.80 -20.91
CA VAL A 2 -18.85 -34.34 -20.95
C VAL A 2 -17.42 -34.05 -20.48
N SER A 3 -16.57 -33.64 -21.41
CA SER A 3 -15.22 -33.18 -21.11
C SER A 3 -15.35 -31.84 -20.39
N ILE A 4 -15.16 -31.84 -19.06
CA ILE A 4 -14.98 -30.58 -18.32
C ILE A 4 -13.64 -30.02 -18.78
N PRO A 5 -13.59 -28.83 -19.43
CA PRO A 5 -12.32 -28.23 -19.78
C PRO A 5 -11.55 -27.96 -18.48
N VAL A 6 -10.43 -28.66 -18.33
CA VAL A 6 -9.46 -28.40 -17.26
C VAL A 6 -8.84 -27.05 -17.59
N ALA A 7 -9.06 -26.05 -16.73
CA ALA A 7 -8.44 -24.73 -16.86
C ALA A 7 -6.90 -24.87 -17.00
N ASP A 8 -6.29 -24.04 -17.84
CA ASP A 8 -4.84 -24.01 -18.03
C ASP A 8 -4.14 -23.78 -16.67
N PRO A 9 -3.18 -24.64 -16.29
CA PRO A 9 -2.39 -24.48 -15.07
C PRO A 9 -1.71 -23.12 -14.86
N GLN A 10 -1.52 -22.33 -15.93
CA GLN A 10 -0.91 -21.00 -15.85
C GLN A 10 -1.86 -19.90 -15.35
N ASP A 11 -3.18 -20.16 -15.26
CA ASP A 11 -4.21 -19.15 -14.95
C ASP A 11 -4.85 -19.29 -13.56
N ASN A 12 -4.11 -19.72 -12.54
CA ASN A 12 -4.66 -19.92 -11.20
C ASN A 12 -4.33 -18.75 -10.25
N SER A 13 -5.02 -17.62 -10.43
CA SER A 13 -4.88 -16.44 -9.56
C SER A 13 -6.19 -16.17 -8.81
N HIS A 14 -6.11 -16.08 -7.49
CA HIS A 14 -7.24 -15.74 -6.63
C HIS A 14 -7.04 -14.34 -6.04
N CYS A 15 -8.07 -13.51 -6.11
CA CYS A 15 -8.03 -12.15 -5.57
C CYS A 15 -9.16 -12.02 -4.54
N GLY A 16 -8.82 -11.66 -3.31
CA GLY A 16 -9.79 -11.55 -2.21
C GLY A 16 -9.70 -10.19 -1.54
N PHE A 17 -10.81 -9.48 -1.47
CA PHE A 17 -10.92 -8.17 -0.79
C PHE A 17 -11.52 -8.31 0.60
N SER A 18 -10.98 -7.60 1.60
CA SER A 18 -11.49 -7.58 2.97
C SER A 18 -11.56 -9.02 3.55
N LEU A 19 -12.73 -9.45 4.05
CA LEU A 19 -12.97 -10.82 4.50
C LEU A 19 -12.70 -11.86 3.39
N GLY A 20 -12.92 -11.49 2.13
CA GLY A 20 -12.66 -12.34 0.97
C GLY A 20 -11.19 -12.74 0.83
N ALA A 21 -10.24 -11.95 1.35
CA ALA A 21 -8.83 -12.32 1.40
C ALA A 21 -8.61 -13.60 2.23
N HIS A 22 -9.28 -13.70 3.38
CA HIS A 22 -9.23 -14.89 4.23
C HIS A 22 -9.95 -16.07 3.59
N VAL A 23 -11.09 -15.84 2.93
CA VAL A 23 -11.78 -16.88 2.16
C VAL A 23 -10.87 -17.48 1.09
N ALA A 24 -10.11 -16.65 0.37
CA ALA A 24 -9.11 -17.12 -0.60
C ALA A 24 -8.01 -17.96 0.07
N GLY A 25 -7.51 -17.55 1.24
CA GLY A 25 -6.54 -18.32 2.03
C GLY A 25 -7.08 -19.69 2.46
N TYR A 26 -8.30 -19.75 2.99
CA TYR A 26 -8.98 -21.01 3.33
C TYR A 26 -9.17 -21.91 2.12
N ALA A 27 -9.53 -21.35 0.96
CA ALA A 27 -9.64 -22.10 -0.28
C ALA A 27 -8.28 -22.68 -0.68
N GLY A 28 -7.22 -21.87 -0.72
CA GLY A 28 -5.86 -22.31 -1.04
C GLY A 28 -5.40 -23.46 -0.14
N ARG A 29 -5.55 -23.30 1.18
CA ARG A 29 -5.21 -24.34 2.16
C ARG A 29 -6.04 -25.61 2.02
N GLY A 30 -7.34 -25.46 1.75
CA GLY A 30 -8.25 -26.59 1.51
C GLY A 30 -7.83 -27.43 0.30
N VAL A 31 -7.36 -26.78 -0.78
CA VAL A 31 -6.84 -27.50 -1.96
C VAL A 31 -5.51 -28.18 -1.65
N GLN A 32 -4.60 -27.54 -0.92
CA GLN A 32 -3.33 -28.15 -0.51
C GLN A 32 -3.52 -29.40 0.37
N ASN A 33 -4.40 -29.31 1.38
CA ASN A 33 -4.68 -30.40 2.33
C ASN A 33 -5.30 -31.64 1.68
N LYS A 34 -6.03 -31.48 0.57
CA LYS A 34 -6.59 -32.60 -0.19
C LYS A 34 -5.57 -33.37 -1.04
N GLY A 35 -4.28 -33.06 -0.89
CA GLY A 35 -3.21 -33.82 -1.54
C GLY A 35 -3.05 -33.49 -3.02
N PHE A 36 -3.63 -32.39 -3.51
CA PHE A 36 -3.28 -31.79 -4.81
C PHE A 36 -1.87 -31.18 -4.73
N LYS A 37 -0.85 -31.98 -4.39
CA LYS A 37 0.53 -31.52 -4.35
C LYS A 37 1.03 -31.23 -5.77
N ILE A 38 1.42 -29.97 -5.96
CA ILE A 38 2.57 -29.49 -6.72
C ILE A 38 2.89 -30.38 -7.93
N GLY A 39 2.20 -30.12 -9.05
CA GLY A 39 2.48 -30.83 -10.29
C GLY A 39 1.97 -30.11 -11.51
N ARG A 40 0.74 -29.56 -11.45
CA ARG A 40 0.21 -28.67 -12.50
C ARG A 40 -0.60 -27.50 -11.94
N ILE A 41 -1.71 -27.72 -11.23
CA ILE A 41 -2.69 -26.64 -10.91
C ILE A 41 -2.35 -25.79 -9.66
N LEU A 42 -1.73 -26.38 -8.63
CA LEU A 42 -1.39 -25.68 -7.39
C LEU A 42 0.05 -25.17 -7.30
N GLY A 43 0.94 -25.67 -8.17
CA GLY A 43 2.36 -25.28 -8.14
C GLY A 43 2.58 -23.79 -8.49
N MET A 44 1.57 -23.13 -9.03
CA MET A 44 1.59 -21.74 -9.49
C MET A 44 0.40 -20.93 -8.94
N LEU A 45 -0.30 -21.40 -7.90
CA LEU A 45 -1.40 -20.62 -7.32
C LEU A 45 -0.84 -19.31 -6.74
N LYS A 46 -1.36 -18.18 -7.22
CA LYS A 46 -1.16 -16.85 -6.63
C LYS A 46 -2.42 -16.43 -5.87
N ILE A 47 -2.26 -15.89 -4.66
CA ILE A 47 -3.34 -15.22 -3.92
C ILE A 47 -2.97 -13.76 -3.71
N SER A 48 -3.83 -12.85 -4.17
CA SER A 48 -3.75 -11.42 -3.86
C SER A 48 -4.76 -11.06 -2.76
N GLY A 49 -4.26 -10.72 -1.58
CA GLY A 49 -5.05 -10.22 -0.45
C GLY A 49 -5.17 -8.70 -0.51
N LEU A 50 -6.37 -8.19 -0.69
CA LEU A 50 -6.64 -6.76 -0.81
C LEU A 50 -7.26 -6.25 0.49
N ASP A 51 -6.43 -5.58 1.28
CA ASP A 51 -6.71 -5.08 2.62
C ASP A 51 -7.45 -6.10 3.50
N PRO A 52 -6.82 -7.24 3.85
CA PRO A 52 -7.47 -8.33 4.57
C PRO A 52 -8.12 -7.87 5.87
N ALA A 53 -9.34 -8.33 6.15
CA ALA A 53 -10.12 -7.83 7.28
C ALA A 53 -9.43 -8.06 8.64
N SER A 54 -9.30 -6.98 9.42
CA SER A 54 -8.74 -7.01 10.76
C SER A 54 -9.65 -7.64 11.82
N PRO A 55 -10.95 -7.26 11.90
CA PRO A 55 -11.82 -7.78 12.95
C PRO A 55 -11.87 -9.32 12.92
N LEU A 56 -11.80 -9.96 14.09
CA LEU A 56 -11.81 -11.43 14.29
C LEU A 56 -10.54 -12.20 13.84
N PHE A 57 -9.61 -11.58 13.13
CA PHE A 57 -8.36 -12.21 12.67
C PHE A 57 -7.09 -11.72 13.39
N ARG A 58 -7.21 -10.73 14.30
CA ARG A 58 -6.09 -10.27 15.15
C ARG A 58 -5.76 -11.29 16.23
N GLN A 59 -4.49 -11.43 16.59
CA GLN A 59 -4.01 -12.38 17.61
C GLN A 59 -4.74 -12.27 18.97
N LEU A 60 -5.20 -11.08 19.36
CA LEU A 60 -5.96 -10.84 20.60
C LEU A 60 -7.44 -11.27 20.56
N LEU A 61 -8.01 -11.47 19.36
CA LEU A 61 -9.41 -11.87 19.13
C LEU A 61 -9.53 -13.13 18.26
N ALA A 62 -8.41 -13.80 17.95
CA ALA A 62 -8.35 -14.98 17.10
C ALA A 62 -8.98 -16.19 17.80
N THR A 63 -10.31 -16.18 17.86
CA THR A 63 -11.12 -17.34 18.19
C THR A 63 -11.05 -18.28 16.99
N SER A 64 -10.16 -19.28 17.03
CA SER A 64 -10.07 -20.44 16.11
C SER A 64 -9.95 -20.18 14.60
N LEU A 65 -10.09 -18.95 14.11
CA LEU A 65 -10.00 -18.57 12.72
C LEU A 65 -8.55 -18.29 12.35
N VAL A 66 -8.09 -18.95 11.28
CA VAL A 66 -6.76 -18.70 10.73
C VAL A 66 -6.85 -17.62 9.65
N SER A 67 -6.00 -16.61 9.76
CA SER A 67 -5.84 -15.58 8.75
C SER A 67 -5.21 -16.13 7.48
N LEU A 68 -5.33 -15.33 6.40
CA LEU A 68 -4.52 -15.53 5.20
C LEU A 68 -3.06 -15.48 5.60
N ASN A 69 -2.24 -16.39 5.09
CA ASN A 69 -0.79 -16.29 5.24
C ASN A 69 -0.04 -16.80 4.00
N SER A 70 1.27 -16.57 3.97
CA SER A 70 2.17 -16.99 2.89
C SER A 70 2.10 -18.48 2.57
N GLY A 71 1.78 -19.35 3.53
CA GLY A 71 1.65 -20.79 3.30
C GLY A 71 0.42 -21.20 2.49
N ASP A 72 -0.56 -20.30 2.28
CA ASP A 72 -1.83 -20.65 1.63
C ASP A 72 -1.73 -20.82 0.11
N ALA A 73 -0.62 -20.40 -0.51
CA ALA A 73 -0.36 -20.52 -1.94
C ALA A 73 1.13 -20.56 -2.27
N HIS A 74 1.47 -20.76 -3.56
CA HIS A 74 2.86 -20.66 -4.00
C HIS A 74 3.40 -19.23 -3.85
N TYR A 75 2.54 -18.25 -4.15
CA TYR A 75 2.82 -16.85 -3.92
C TYR A 75 1.60 -16.13 -3.35
N VAL A 76 1.83 -15.25 -2.40
CA VAL A 76 0.80 -14.47 -1.71
C VAL A 76 1.28 -13.04 -1.65
N ASP A 77 0.60 -12.14 -2.33
CA ASP A 77 0.84 -10.70 -2.21
C ASP A 77 -0.32 -10.02 -1.49
N VAL A 78 0.00 -9.04 -0.65
CA VAL A 78 -1.01 -8.35 0.17
C VAL A 78 -0.85 -6.85 0.02
N ILE A 79 -1.96 -6.14 -0.21
CA ILE A 79 -2.00 -4.67 -0.22
C ILE A 79 -2.71 -4.22 1.03
N HIS A 80 -1.99 -3.55 1.94
CA HIS A 80 -2.52 -2.97 3.18
C HIS A 80 -2.81 -1.50 2.95
N SER A 81 -4.07 -1.09 3.01
CA SER A 81 -4.46 0.30 2.74
C SER A 81 -5.26 0.97 3.85
N ASP A 82 -5.84 0.20 4.77
CA ASP A 82 -6.56 0.68 5.96
C ASP A 82 -6.14 -0.11 7.20
N GLY A 83 -4.83 -0.30 7.35
CA GLY A 83 -4.24 -1.11 8.41
C GLY A 83 -4.58 -0.59 9.81
N ALA A 84 -4.96 -1.50 10.68
CA ALA A 84 -5.33 -1.19 12.04
C ALA A 84 -4.16 -1.36 13.03
N ARG A 85 -3.70 -0.28 13.65
CA ARG A 85 -2.72 -0.34 14.75
C ARG A 85 -3.37 -0.54 16.13
N HIS A 86 -4.59 -0.04 16.29
CA HIS A 86 -5.42 -0.22 17.50
C HIS A 86 -6.78 -0.81 17.14
N TRP A 87 -7.48 -1.39 18.12
CA TRP A 87 -8.76 -2.09 17.89
C TRP A 87 -9.89 -1.18 17.37
N SER A 88 -9.78 0.14 17.60
CA SER A 88 -10.74 1.17 17.21
C SER A 88 -10.42 1.87 15.88
N GLU A 89 -9.32 1.48 15.21
CA GLU A 89 -8.80 2.11 13.99
C GLU A 89 -8.67 1.06 12.89
N GLY A 90 -8.90 1.45 11.63
CA GLY A 90 -8.67 0.63 10.42
C GLY A 90 -9.54 -0.64 10.28
N LEU A 91 -9.97 -0.95 9.07
CA LEU A 91 -10.68 -2.19 8.75
C LEU A 91 -9.74 -3.33 8.35
N GLY A 92 -8.49 -3.03 7.96
CA GLY A 92 -7.48 -3.97 7.48
C GLY A 92 -6.49 -4.45 8.55
N LEU A 93 -5.88 -5.63 8.34
CA LEU A 93 -4.71 -6.07 9.10
C LEU A 93 -3.50 -5.19 8.73
N PHE A 94 -2.72 -4.77 9.72
CA PHE A 94 -1.46 -4.07 9.50
C PHE A 94 -0.24 -5.01 9.52
N GLU A 95 -0.40 -6.21 10.07
CA GLU A 95 0.65 -7.23 10.10
C GLU A 95 0.94 -7.73 8.68
N ALA A 96 2.22 -7.89 8.35
CA ALA A 96 2.65 -8.54 7.12
C ALA A 96 2.32 -10.03 7.21
N ILE A 97 1.48 -10.52 6.30
CA ILE A 97 0.99 -11.91 6.29
C ILE A 97 1.29 -12.63 4.97
N GLY A 98 1.75 -11.93 3.94
CA GLY A 98 2.08 -12.49 2.64
C GLY A 98 3.53 -12.95 2.48
N HIS A 99 3.87 -13.30 1.24
CA HIS A 99 5.26 -13.34 0.77
C HIS A 99 5.77 -11.93 0.48
N SER A 100 4.89 -11.05 0.01
CA SER A 100 5.15 -9.64 -0.27
C SER A 100 3.99 -8.81 0.24
N ASP A 101 4.27 -7.86 1.13
CA ASP A 101 3.26 -7.06 1.81
C ASP A 101 3.51 -5.60 1.49
N TYR A 102 2.59 -5.01 0.73
CA TYR A 102 2.68 -3.66 0.21
C TYR A 102 1.88 -2.70 1.08
N PHE A 103 2.52 -1.63 1.53
CA PHE A 103 1.96 -0.59 2.39
C PHE A 103 1.93 0.75 1.64
N PRO A 104 1.05 0.92 0.63
CA PRO A 104 0.87 2.20 -0.05
C PRO A 104 0.57 3.30 0.97
N ASN A 105 1.34 4.38 0.88
CA ASN A 105 1.26 5.55 1.76
C ASN A 105 1.44 5.17 3.25
N GLY A 106 2.20 4.10 3.53
CA GLY A 106 2.40 3.58 4.88
C GLY A 106 1.33 2.60 5.34
N GLY A 107 0.32 2.33 4.51
CA GLY A 107 -0.70 1.29 4.69
C GLY A 107 -1.75 1.56 5.77
N LEU A 108 -1.95 2.83 6.13
CA LEU A 108 -2.93 3.27 7.12
C LEU A 108 -3.95 4.21 6.50
N ASP A 109 -3.49 5.38 6.05
CA ASP A 109 -4.32 6.44 5.48
C ASP A 109 -3.91 6.71 4.04
N GLN A 110 -4.90 6.78 3.17
CA GLN A 110 -4.69 6.92 1.74
C GLN A 110 -4.98 8.35 1.30
N PRO A 111 -4.12 8.96 0.46
CA PRO A 111 -4.37 10.29 -0.06
C PRO A 111 -5.75 10.38 -0.74
N GLY A 112 -6.47 11.47 -0.45
CA GLY A 112 -7.85 11.69 -0.93
C GLY A 112 -8.95 10.99 -0.12
N CYS A 113 -8.62 10.30 0.97
CA CYS A 113 -9.59 9.77 1.93
C CYS A 113 -9.62 10.62 3.20
N GLU A 114 -10.82 10.91 3.73
CA GLU A 114 -10.98 11.62 5.00
C GLU A 114 -10.73 10.69 6.19
N HIS A 115 -9.74 11.01 7.01
CA HIS A 115 -9.53 10.30 8.27
C HIS A 115 -10.56 10.73 9.33
N LYS A 116 -11.35 9.79 9.83
CA LYS A 116 -12.27 10.02 10.96
C LYS A 116 -11.86 9.10 12.11
N LYS A 117 -11.41 9.71 13.23
CA LYS A 117 -11.06 8.97 14.45
C LYS A 117 -12.26 8.13 14.91
N ASN A 118 -12.02 6.89 15.32
CA ASN A 118 -13.05 5.93 15.76
C ASN A 118 -14.12 5.60 14.70
N ALA A 119 -13.87 5.90 13.42
CA ALA A 119 -14.78 5.62 12.31
C ALA A 119 -15.31 4.18 12.31
N VAL A 120 -14.45 3.21 12.61
CA VAL A 120 -14.80 1.79 12.66
C VAL A 120 -15.76 1.50 13.81
N LEU A 121 -15.47 2.01 15.01
CA LEU A 121 -16.34 1.85 16.18
C LEU A 121 -17.71 2.48 15.96
N VAL A 122 -17.75 3.71 15.44
CA VAL A 122 -19.00 4.42 15.13
C VAL A 122 -19.79 3.66 14.07
N SER A 123 -19.14 3.22 13.00
CA SER A 123 -19.80 2.44 11.94
C SER A 123 -20.38 1.12 12.45
N HIS A 124 -19.68 0.41 13.35
CA HIS A 124 -20.18 -0.81 13.98
C HIS A 124 -21.36 -0.54 14.94
N LEU A 125 -21.32 0.55 15.70
CA LEU A 125 -22.38 0.91 16.64
C LEU A 125 -23.64 1.43 15.93
N GLU A 126 -23.48 2.21 14.85
CA GLU A 126 -24.57 2.81 14.09
C GLU A 126 -25.13 1.86 13.01
N GLY A 127 -24.42 0.77 12.70
CA GLY A 127 -24.78 -0.15 11.62
C GLY A 127 -24.74 0.49 10.23
N THR A 128 -24.09 1.65 10.09
CA THR A 128 -23.96 2.37 8.82
C THR A 128 -22.49 2.46 8.40
N MET A 129 -22.22 2.16 7.13
CA MET A 129 -20.89 2.31 6.52
C MET A 129 -20.87 3.62 5.74
N ASN A 130 -20.23 4.65 6.29
CA ASN A 130 -20.08 5.92 5.58
C ASN A 130 -18.96 5.82 4.53
N SER A 131 -19.10 6.50 3.40
CA SER A 131 -18.13 6.46 2.28
C SER A 131 -16.71 6.87 2.71
N SER A 132 -16.59 7.79 3.68
CA SER A 132 -15.31 8.18 4.28
C SER A 132 -14.62 7.02 5.01
N VAL A 133 -15.40 6.16 5.71
CA VAL A 133 -14.89 5.06 6.56
C VAL A 133 -14.33 3.92 5.70
N VAL A 134 -14.94 3.65 4.55
CA VAL A 134 -14.52 2.58 3.66
C VAL A 134 -13.53 3.08 2.57
N CYS A 135 -13.22 4.37 2.52
CA CYS A 135 -12.39 4.96 1.46
C CYS A 135 -10.96 4.37 1.45
N ASN A 136 -10.31 4.36 2.62
CA ASN A 136 -8.99 3.75 2.80
C ASN A 136 -9.06 2.26 2.46
N HIS A 137 -10.09 1.57 2.95
CA HIS A 137 -10.26 0.12 2.76
C HIS A 137 -10.39 -0.25 1.28
N ILE A 138 -11.29 0.41 0.54
CA ILE A 138 -11.50 0.21 -0.90
C ILE A 138 -10.27 0.59 -1.74
N ARG A 139 -9.32 1.37 -1.19
CA ARG A 139 -8.13 1.80 -1.95
C ARG A 139 -7.30 0.60 -2.41
N ALA A 140 -7.15 -0.47 -1.62
CA ALA A 140 -6.43 -1.67 -2.07
C ALA A 140 -7.00 -2.26 -3.37
N TRP A 141 -8.34 -2.39 -3.47
CA TRP A 141 -9.00 -2.83 -4.70
C TRP A 141 -8.74 -1.90 -5.88
N LYS A 142 -8.85 -0.58 -5.65
CA LYS A 142 -8.62 0.44 -6.68
C LYS A 142 -7.18 0.39 -7.21
N LEU A 143 -6.20 0.25 -6.32
CA LEU A 143 -4.78 0.15 -6.69
C LEU A 143 -4.48 -1.15 -7.45
N PHE A 144 -5.02 -2.28 -6.98
CA PHE A 144 -4.87 -3.56 -7.68
C PHE A 144 -5.49 -3.50 -9.09
N TYR A 145 -6.72 -3.00 -9.21
CA TYR A 145 -7.40 -2.85 -10.49
C TYR A 145 -6.64 -1.94 -11.46
N GLU A 146 -6.03 -0.84 -10.97
CA GLU A 146 -5.18 0.01 -11.79
C GLU A 146 -3.91 -0.72 -12.25
N SER A 147 -3.25 -1.46 -11.35
CA SER A 147 -2.06 -2.27 -11.71
C SER A 147 -2.36 -3.27 -12.83
N LEU A 148 -3.54 -3.90 -12.81
CA LEU A 148 -4.00 -4.82 -13.86
C LEU A 148 -4.24 -4.11 -15.20
N LYS A 149 -4.75 -2.88 -15.20
CA LYS A 149 -4.90 -2.12 -16.44
C LYS A 149 -3.55 -1.72 -17.02
N MET A 150 -2.62 -1.34 -16.16
CA MET A 150 -1.31 -0.84 -16.57
C MET A 150 -0.36 -1.97 -16.97
N SER A 151 -0.52 -3.20 -16.46
CA SER A 151 0.29 -4.36 -16.87
C SER A 151 0.20 -4.68 -18.36
N LYS A 152 -0.84 -4.20 -19.06
CA LYS A 152 -0.98 -4.35 -20.51
C LYS A 152 -0.18 -3.32 -21.34
N ARG A 153 0.54 -2.40 -20.68
CA ARG A 153 1.30 -1.32 -21.32
C ARG A 153 2.76 -1.40 -20.90
N GLU A 154 3.67 -1.61 -21.85
CA GLU A 154 5.11 -1.71 -21.56
C GLU A 154 5.68 -0.40 -20.98
N ASP A 155 5.30 0.75 -21.57
CA ASP A 155 5.75 2.09 -21.15
C ASP A 155 4.82 2.75 -20.09
N GLY A 156 3.98 1.95 -19.42
CA GLY A 156 3.02 2.42 -18.43
C GLY A 156 3.66 2.72 -17.06
N CYS A 157 2.99 3.54 -16.26
CA CYS A 157 3.34 3.72 -14.86
C CYS A 157 3.21 2.39 -14.09
N LYS A 158 4.21 2.08 -13.27
CA LYS A 158 4.27 0.86 -12.43
C LYS A 158 4.35 1.26 -10.95
N PHE A 159 3.62 0.53 -10.10
CA PHE A 159 3.62 0.74 -8.65
C PHE A 159 4.87 0.12 -8.00
N PHE A 160 6.03 0.74 -8.20
CA PHE A 160 7.25 0.29 -7.56
C PHE A 160 7.20 0.53 -6.05
N ALA A 161 7.51 -0.51 -5.28
CA ALA A 161 7.59 -0.47 -3.83
C ALA A 161 8.98 -0.94 -3.38
N PHE A 162 9.47 -0.39 -2.29
CA PHE A 162 10.84 -0.58 -1.82
C PHE A 162 10.88 -0.91 -0.34
N HIS A 163 11.97 -1.56 0.09
CA HIS A 163 12.19 -1.86 1.49
C HIS A 163 12.55 -0.60 2.29
N CYS A 164 12.08 -0.56 3.53
CA CYS A 164 12.42 0.50 4.47
C CYS A 164 12.88 -0.15 5.80
N PRO A 165 14.20 -0.22 6.09
CA PRO A 165 14.70 -0.95 7.26
C PRO A 165 14.13 -0.50 8.62
N GLY A 166 13.86 0.80 8.82
CA GLY A 166 13.16 1.29 10.02
C GLY A 166 11.63 1.29 9.92
N GLY A 167 11.08 0.50 8.98
CA GLY A 167 9.65 0.30 8.75
C GLY A 167 8.89 1.60 8.50
N LEU A 168 7.65 1.65 9.00
CA LEU A 168 6.76 2.78 8.85
C LEU A 168 7.36 4.11 9.35
N LYS A 169 8.17 4.08 10.42
CA LYS A 169 8.80 5.30 10.97
C LYS A 169 9.75 5.91 9.94
N SER A 170 10.70 5.11 9.43
CA SER A 170 11.65 5.57 8.40
C SER A 170 10.96 5.96 7.09
N PHE A 171 9.86 5.27 6.74
CA PHE A 171 9.07 5.61 5.55
C PHE A 171 8.41 6.98 5.70
N LYS A 172 7.73 7.25 6.84
CA LYS A 172 7.12 8.55 7.14
C LYS A 172 8.14 9.68 7.17
N LEU A 173 9.35 9.42 7.68
CA LEU A 173 10.45 10.38 7.70
C LEU A 173 11.20 10.48 6.35
N GLY A 174 10.77 9.76 5.32
CA GLY A 174 11.37 9.82 3.98
C GLY A 174 12.86 9.44 3.92
N THR A 175 13.37 8.67 4.89
CA THR A 175 14.80 8.36 5.00
C THR A 175 15.24 7.17 4.14
N CYS A 176 14.30 6.34 3.70
CA CYS A 176 14.57 5.16 2.86
C CYS A 176 14.32 5.38 1.36
N PHE A 177 14.17 6.62 0.91
CA PHE A 177 14.02 7.01 -0.50
C PHE A 177 14.93 8.21 -0.81
N PRO A 178 15.51 8.39 -2.02
CA PRO A 178 15.35 7.55 -3.20
C PRO A 178 16.09 6.22 -3.07
N GLN A 179 15.47 5.15 -3.57
CA GLN A 179 16.17 3.91 -3.84
C GLN A 179 16.35 3.75 -5.33
N ARG A 180 17.48 3.16 -5.72
CA ARG A 180 17.70 2.75 -7.11
C ARG A 180 16.84 1.51 -7.37
N CYS A 181 15.59 1.74 -7.75
CA CYS A 181 14.69 0.68 -8.18
C CYS A 181 14.81 0.50 -9.69
N VAL A 182 15.37 -0.62 -10.11
CA VAL A 182 15.32 -1.06 -11.51
C VAL A 182 14.23 -2.11 -11.62
N GLU A 183 13.50 -2.11 -12.72
CA GLU A 183 12.54 -3.17 -13.00
C GLU A 183 13.20 -4.55 -12.90
N ASN A 184 12.54 -5.49 -12.23
CA ASN A 184 13.06 -6.82 -11.94
C ASN A 184 14.41 -6.79 -11.21
N SER A 185 14.55 -5.89 -10.22
CA SER A 185 15.78 -5.74 -9.46
C SER A 185 16.30 -7.09 -8.96
N PRO A 186 17.49 -7.55 -9.41
CA PRO A 186 17.93 -8.92 -9.21
C PRO A 186 18.26 -9.22 -7.74
N ASP A 187 18.54 -8.17 -6.97
CA ASP A 187 18.81 -8.18 -5.53
C ASP A 187 17.54 -8.13 -4.67
N GLY A 188 16.36 -7.93 -5.26
CA GLY A 188 15.10 -7.79 -4.54
C GLY A 188 14.97 -6.49 -3.74
N SER A 189 15.76 -5.45 -4.04
CA SER A 189 15.69 -4.15 -3.35
C SER A 189 14.34 -3.44 -3.51
N CYS A 190 13.66 -3.68 -4.63
CA CYS A 190 12.30 -3.21 -4.89
C CYS A 190 11.49 -4.22 -5.72
N GLY A 191 10.17 -4.05 -5.73
CA GLY A 191 9.23 -4.88 -6.48
C GLY A 191 8.00 -4.12 -6.90
N MET A 192 7.22 -4.68 -7.81
CA MET A 192 5.98 -4.09 -8.29
C MET A 192 4.80 -4.56 -7.44
N MET A 193 3.99 -3.64 -6.94
CA MET A 193 2.74 -3.96 -6.27
C MET A 193 1.64 -4.34 -7.28
N GLY A 194 0.82 -5.34 -6.93
CA GLY A 194 -0.43 -5.67 -7.64
C GLY A 194 -0.31 -6.85 -8.60
N TYR A 195 -0.95 -6.76 -9.77
CA TYR A 195 -1.15 -7.90 -10.66
C TYR A 195 0.17 -8.60 -11.08
N GLY A 196 1.21 -7.86 -11.43
CA GLY A 196 2.54 -8.39 -11.82
C GLY A 196 3.50 -8.64 -10.65
N SER A 197 3.02 -8.65 -9.41
CA SER A 197 3.90 -8.68 -8.23
C SER A 197 4.72 -9.96 -8.06
N GLU A 198 4.34 -11.06 -8.71
CA GLU A 198 5.04 -12.35 -8.61
C GLU A 198 6.32 -12.40 -9.45
N GLU A 199 6.42 -11.55 -10.47
CA GLU A 199 7.62 -11.39 -11.31
C GLU A 199 8.76 -10.71 -10.53
N SER A 200 8.41 -9.95 -9.48
CA SER A 200 9.38 -9.28 -8.62
C SER A 200 10.02 -10.26 -7.64
N LYS A 201 11.30 -10.03 -7.30
CA LYS A 201 12.03 -10.80 -6.28
C LYS A 201 11.91 -10.23 -4.86
N ALA A 202 11.42 -9.00 -4.71
CA ALA A 202 11.27 -8.38 -3.39
C ALA A 202 10.22 -9.13 -2.55
N ARG A 203 10.49 -9.31 -1.25
CA ARG A 203 9.67 -10.11 -0.32
C ARG A 203 9.64 -9.46 1.05
N GLY A 204 8.54 -9.65 1.79
CA GLY A 204 8.29 -8.98 3.07
C GLY A 204 7.69 -7.59 2.89
N ALA A 205 7.89 -6.71 3.88
CA ALA A 205 7.26 -5.40 3.91
C ALA A 205 7.90 -4.40 2.93
N LEU A 206 7.05 -3.86 2.05
CA LEU A 206 7.40 -2.95 0.97
C LEU A 206 6.52 -1.70 1.02
N TYR A 207 7.12 -0.54 0.78
CA TYR A 207 6.43 0.75 0.86
C TYR A 207 6.50 1.50 -0.47
N LEU A 208 5.49 2.32 -0.72
CA LEU A 208 5.37 3.18 -1.88
C LEU A 208 4.43 4.34 -1.59
N VAL A 209 4.49 5.41 -2.38
CA VAL A 209 3.50 6.49 -2.35
C VAL A 209 2.64 6.48 -3.63
N THR A 210 1.39 6.91 -3.49
CA THR A 210 0.42 7.00 -4.61
C THR A 210 -0.25 8.37 -4.64
N ARG A 211 -0.83 8.73 -5.79
CA ARG A 211 -1.65 9.94 -5.91
C ARG A 211 -2.96 9.78 -5.14
N ASP A 212 -3.63 10.90 -4.89
CA ASP A 212 -4.92 10.97 -4.20
C ASP A 212 -6.10 10.51 -5.08
N THR A 213 -5.98 10.72 -6.37
CA THR A 213 -7.00 10.52 -7.40
C THR A 213 -6.48 9.62 -8.52
N ALA A 214 -7.39 8.95 -9.23
CA ALA A 214 -7.03 8.07 -10.34
C ALA A 214 -6.52 8.91 -11.55
N PRO A 215 -5.51 8.45 -12.31
CA PRO A 215 -4.66 7.30 -12.03
C PRO A 215 -3.81 7.51 -10.77
N TYR A 216 -3.83 6.54 -9.86
CA TYR A 216 -3.12 6.60 -8.57
C TYR A 216 -1.62 6.37 -8.72
N CYS A 217 -1.21 5.65 -9.76
CA CYS A 217 0.20 5.48 -10.08
C CYS A 217 0.82 6.83 -10.45
N GLY A 218 2.02 7.09 -9.93
CA GLY A 218 2.72 8.34 -10.14
C GLY A 218 4.22 8.20 -10.01
N HIS A 219 4.95 9.25 -10.37
CA HIS A 219 6.36 9.37 -10.06
C HIS A 219 6.53 9.67 -8.58
N GLN A 220 7.19 8.76 -7.86
CA GLN A 220 7.50 8.94 -6.45
C GLN A 220 8.62 9.97 -6.31
N MET A 221 8.43 10.92 -5.40
CA MET A 221 9.34 12.04 -5.17
C MET A 221 9.60 12.19 -3.67
N ARG A 222 10.74 12.79 -3.33
CA ARG A 222 11.04 13.23 -1.97
C ARG A 222 11.28 14.72 -1.93
N ALA A 223 10.54 15.41 -1.08
CA ALA A 223 10.77 16.80 -0.76
C ALA A 223 11.66 16.92 0.49
N LEU A 224 12.50 17.96 0.50
CA LEU A 224 13.31 18.35 1.65
C LEU A 224 12.97 19.79 2.02
N VAL A 225 12.63 20.03 3.28
CA VAL A 225 12.37 21.35 3.84
C VAL A 225 13.33 21.59 5.00
N VAL A 226 14.06 22.70 4.95
CA VAL A 226 14.91 23.18 6.04
C VAL A 226 14.23 24.39 6.66
N LEU A 227 13.95 24.31 7.96
CA LEU A 227 13.30 25.39 8.68
C LEU A 227 14.33 26.40 9.18
N SER A 228 14.02 27.69 9.03
CA SER A 228 14.84 28.77 9.56
C SER A 228 15.11 28.56 11.06
N GLU A 229 16.32 28.86 11.52
CA GLU A 229 16.70 28.86 12.94
C GLU A 229 15.78 29.74 13.80
N LYS A 230 15.11 30.73 13.18
CA LYS A 230 14.17 31.64 13.86
C LYS A 230 12.76 31.06 14.02
N THR A 231 12.47 29.89 13.46
CA THR A 231 11.14 29.27 13.54
C THR A 231 10.84 28.90 14.99
N LEU A 232 9.73 29.43 15.51
CA LEU A 232 9.26 29.13 16.86
C LEU A 232 8.83 27.66 16.95
N LYS A 233 9.01 27.09 18.14
CA LYS A 233 8.53 25.74 18.44
C LYS A 233 7.01 25.69 18.37
N MET A 234 6.47 24.80 17.56
CA MET A 234 5.05 24.62 17.34
C MET A 234 4.69 23.14 17.19
N LYS A 235 3.44 22.78 17.45
CA LYS A 235 2.90 21.45 17.16
C LYS A 235 1.91 21.57 16.01
N GLY A 236 2.07 20.76 14.97
CA GLY A 236 1.22 20.83 13.79
C GLY A 236 1.79 19.99 12.64
N ASN A 237 1.01 19.87 11.58
CA ASN A 237 1.45 19.13 10.40
C ASN A 237 1.96 20.09 9.35
N LEU A 238 3.22 19.94 8.96
CA LEU A 238 3.74 20.67 7.82
C LEU A 238 3.28 20.00 6.53
N GLN A 239 2.58 20.73 5.68
CA GLN A 239 2.23 20.26 4.34
C GLN A 239 2.84 21.18 3.28
N LEU A 240 3.52 20.58 2.30
CA LEU A 240 4.00 21.25 1.08
C LEU A 240 3.19 20.77 -0.11
N ASN A 241 2.59 21.71 -0.84
CA ASN A 241 1.97 21.43 -2.13
C ASN A 241 2.81 22.04 -3.24
N ILE A 242 3.25 21.22 -4.18
CA ILE A 242 3.92 21.63 -5.40
C ILE A 242 2.90 21.58 -6.54
N THR A 243 2.61 22.74 -7.13
CA THR A 243 1.74 22.83 -8.31
C THR A 243 2.61 22.84 -9.57
N SER A 244 2.37 21.92 -10.49
CA SER A 244 3.04 21.85 -11.80
C SER A 244 1.99 21.65 -12.89
N ASP A 245 1.91 22.62 -13.80
CA ASP A 245 0.83 22.74 -14.81
C ASP A 245 -0.57 22.61 -14.17
N ASP A 246 -1.24 21.46 -14.34
CA ASP A 246 -2.59 21.18 -13.81
C ASP A 246 -2.61 20.10 -12.71
N ASP A 247 -1.46 19.70 -12.17
CA ASP A 247 -1.36 18.69 -11.11
C ASP A 247 -0.79 19.30 -9.82
N VAL A 248 -1.28 18.78 -8.69
CA VAL A 248 -0.80 19.15 -7.36
C VAL A 248 -0.20 17.92 -6.69
N THR A 249 1.09 18.00 -6.38
CA THR A 249 1.77 16.98 -5.59
C THR A 249 1.89 17.45 -4.15
N SER A 250 1.25 16.71 -3.25
CA SER A 250 1.21 17.03 -1.82
C SER A 250 2.22 16.18 -1.04
N PHE A 251 2.92 16.82 -0.11
CA PHE A 251 3.90 16.20 0.78
C PHE A 251 3.54 16.55 2.22
N ASN A 252 3.33 15.53 3.06
CA ASN A 252 3.09 15.70 4.49
C ASN A 252 4.38 15.34 5.24
N PHE A 253 4.93 16.28 6.02
CA PHE A 253 6.14 16.04 6.80
C PHE A 253 5.79 15.65 8.21
N TYR A 254 6.56 14.70 8.73
CA TYR A 254 6.45 14.21 10.09
C TYR A 254 7.74 14.50 10.85
N SER A 255 7.61 14.79 12.14
CA SER A 255 8.74 14.95 13.06
C SER A 255 8.87 13.71 13.94
N GLU A 256 10.09 13.41 14.41
CA GLU A 256 10.31 12.31 15.36
C GLU A 256 9.61 12.55 16.70
N ASN A 257 9.38 13.82 17.07
CA ASN A 257 8.81 14.23 18.34
C ASN A 257 7.31 14.59 18.21
N GLU A 258 6.50 13.66 17.67
CA GLU A 258 5.03 13.81 17.57
C GLU A 258 4.59 15.10 16.87
N ASP A 259 5.13 15.35 15.67
CA ASP A 259 4.79 16.52 14.85
C ASP A 259 5.13 17.87 15.55
N GLU A 260 6.07 17.84 16.48
CA GLU A 260 6.73 19.04 16.97
C GLU A 260 7.73 19.55 15.93
N ILE A 261 7.58 20.83 15.60
CA ILE A 261 8.35 21.53 14.59
C ILE A 261 9.06 22.71 15.26
N SER A 262 10.37 22.83 15.05
CA SER A 262 11.21 23.92 15.56
C SER A 262 12.22 24.38 14.51
N GLY A 263 12.85 25.53 14.75
CA GLY A 263 13.94 26.02 13.91
C GLY A 263 15.11 25.05 13.82
N GLY A 264 15.82 25.10 12.68
CA GLY A 264 16.97 24.24 12.39
C GLY A 264 16.62 22.80 11.99
N LEU A 265 15.34 22.40 12.03
CA LEU A 265 14.94 21.06 11.60
C LEU A 265 15.03 20.90 10.07
N GLU A 266 15.58 19.77 9.67
CA GLU A 266 15.56 19.26 8.32
C GLU A 266 14.51 18.14 8.22
N LEU A 267 13.43 18.39 7.48
CA LEU A 267 12.30 17.48 7.32
C LEU A 267 12.24 16.92 5.91
N ARG A 268 11.91 15.64 5.80
CA ARG A 268 11.75 14.93 4.53
C ARG A 268 10.35 14.33 4.46
N ALA A 269 9.77 14.35 3.27
CA ALA A 269 8.47 13.76 3.01
C ALA A 269 8.44 13.13 1.61
N LEU A 270 7.60 12.11 1.45
CA LEU A 270 7.39 11.42 0.19
C LEU A 270 6.04 11.82 -0.41
N GLY A 271 5.97 11.89 -1.74
CA GLY A 271 4.76 12.20 -2.49
C GLY A 271 4.80 11.58 -3.88
N ALA A 272 3.64 11.48 -4.53
CA ALA A 272 3.52 10.95 -5.89
C ALA A 272 3.00 12.04 -6.83
N ALA A 273 3.79 12.40 -7.82
CA ALA A 273 3.38 13.29 -8.89
C ALA A 273 2.74 12.51 -10.05
N LYS A 274 1.94 13.17 -10.88
CA LYS A 274 1.45 12.56 -12.13
C LYS A 274 2.60 12.01 -12.98
N PHE A 275 2.41 10.79 -13.47
CA PHE A 275 3.41 10.11 -14.30
C PHE A 275 3.63 10.88 -15.61
N SER A 276 4.89 11.00 -16.03
CA SER A 276 5.31 11.74 -17.23
C SER A 276 4.99 13.25 -17.25
N SER A 277 4.54 13.85 -16.13
CA SER A 277 4.29 15.30 -16.06
C SER A 277 5.40 16.10 -15.37
N VAL A 278 6.33 15.43 -14.72
CA VAL A 278 7.45 16.08 -14.01
C VAL A 278 8.73 15.68 -14.71
N ASP A 279 9.34 16.64 -15.40
CA ASP A 279 10.71 16.52 -15.92
C ASP A 279 11.66 16.34 -14.72
N PRO A 280 12.69 15.48 -14.80
CA PRO A 280 13.74 15.37 -13.77
C PRO A 280 14.35 16.72 -13.36
N GLU A 281 14.30 17.73 -14.24
CA GLU A 281 14.48 19.12 -13.86
C GLU A 281 13.12 19.77 -13.61
N VAL A 282 12.71 19.89 -12.34
CA VAL A 282 11.47 20.58 -11.94
C VAL A 282 11.60 22.08 -12.23
N ASN A 283 11.50 22.47 -13.50
CA ASN A 283 11.78 23.82 -13.98
C ASN A 283 10.56 24.76 -13.86
N LYS A 284 9.40 24.25 -13.40
CA LYS A 284 8.15 25.03 -13.33
C LYS A 284 7.31 24.68 -12.10
N VAL A 285 7.87 24.93 -10.91
CA VAL A 285 7.06 25.01 -9.70
C VAL A 285 6.23 26.30 -9.76
N LEU A 286 4.92 26.17 -9.95
CA LEU A 286 4.02 27.32 -10.06
C LEU A 286 3.76 27.97 -8.70
N SER A 287 3.64 27.16 -7.65
CA SER A 287 3.43 27.64 -6.29
C SER A 287 3.84 26.59 -5.25
N VAL A 288 4.22 27.09 -4.09
CA VAL A 288 4.49 26.33 -2.87
C VAL A 288 3.58 26.89 -1.78
N THR A 289 2.69 26.04 -1.24
CA THR A 289 1.90 26.40 -0.07
C THR A 289 2.36 25.59 1.13
N LEU A 290 2.64 26.29 2.23
CA LEU A 290 2.95 25.69 3.52
C LEU A 290 1.73 25.82 4.44
N ARG A 291 1.22 24.71 4.97
CA ARG A 291 0.15 24.70 5.98
C ARG A 291 0.69 24.11 7.29
N PHE A 292 0.17 24.61 8.41
CA PHE A 292 0.48 24.20 9.78
C PHE A 292 -0.79 23.74 10.49
#